data_AF-A0A971PXY4-F1
#
_entry.id   AF-A0A971PXY4-F1
#
_cell.length_a   1.000
_cell.length_b   1.000
_cell.length_c   1.000
_cell.angle_alpha   90.00
_cell.angle_beta   90.00
_cell.angle_gamma   90.00
#
_symmetry.space_group_name_H-M   'P 1'
#
loop_
_entity.id
_entity.type
_entity.pdbx_description
1 polymer ?
#
loop_
_entity_poly.entity_id
_entity_poly.type
_entity_poly.pdbx_seq_one_letter_code
_entity_poly.pdbx_strand_id
1 'polypeptide(L)'
;MKVKKMLSTAVLNEGIKYVQKNPEENMGKLLNWGEKILIQDNHKDYARLIRNILNDPDSNWNKYIHRLYTEFDANVRKKLLVNFLVNATILGIPANEKMAAKYDCNIPWAILMDPTAACNLKCTGCWAAEYKKSDSMDIKTLDRIIREGKELGIYMYIYSGGEPLIR
;
A
#
# COMPACT_ATOMS: atom_id res chain seq x y z
N MET A 1 -9.80 9.71 15.57
CA MET A 1 -9.14 8.99 14.45
C MET A 1 -10.06 8.80 13.23
N LYS A 2 -11.31 8.30 13.39
CA LYS A 2 -12.27 8.11 12.29
C LYS A 2 -12.56 9.38 11.47
N VAL A 3 -12.74 10.54 12.14
CA VAL A 3 -13.01 11.82 11.46
C VAL A 3 -11.84 12.27 10.58
N LYS A 4 -10.60 12.24 11.08
CA LYS A 4 -9.40 12.54 10.28
C LYS A 4 -9.27 11.60 9.08
N LYS A 5 -9.47 10.29 9.28
CA LYS A 5 -9.46 9.29 8.20
C LYS A 5 -10.52 9.57 7.13
N MET A 6 -11.75 9.90 7.55
CA MET A 6 -12.85 10.21 6.65
C MET A 6 -12.59 11.49 5.85
N LEU A 7 -12.06 12.53 6.51
CA LEU A 7 -11.66 13.78 5.86
C LEU A 7 -10.53 13.54 4.85
N SER A 8 -9.46 12.82 5.24
CA SER A 8 -8.35 12.47 4.35
C SER A 8 -8.80 11.63 3.16
N THR A 9 -9.72 10.67 3.37
CA THR A 9 -10.25 9.83 2.28
C THR A 9 -11.13 10.63 1.32
N ALA A 10 -11.95 11.56 1.83
CA ALA A 10 -12.78 12.43 1.00
C ALA A 10 -11.92 13.40 0.16
N VAL A 11 -10.93 14.05 0.78
CA VAL A 11 -9.97 14.94 0.09
C VAL A 11 -9.16 14.17 -0.95
N LEU A 12 -8.71 12.95 -0.62
CA LEU A 12 -8.00 12.10 -1.58
C LEU A 12 -8.90 11.67 -2.74
N ASN A 13 -10.16 11.28 -2.48
CA ASN A 13 -11.08 10.90 -3.54
C ASN A 13 -11.33 12.03 -4.53
N GLU A 14 -11.45 13.27 -4.04
CA GLU A 14 -11.62 14.44 -4.90
C GLU A 14 -10.32 14.79 -5.64
N GLY A 15 -9.16 14.67 -4.96
CA GLY A 15 -7.84 14.79 -5.59
C GLY A 15 -7.60 13.75 -6.69
N ILE A 16 -8.01 12.49 -6.47
CA ILE A 16 -7.91 11.42 -7.47
C ILE A 16 -8.76 11.73 -8.69
N LYS A 17 -10.02 12.17 -8.51
CA LYS A 17 -10.87 12.59 -9.64
C LYS A 17 -10.24 13.75 -10.41
N TYR A 18 -9.61 14.69 -9.71
CA TYR A 18 -8.92 15.81 -10.34
C TYR A 18 -7.71 15.35 -11.16
N VAL A 19 -6.88 14.44 -10.63
CA VAL A 19 -5.75 13.87 -11.38
C VAL A 19 -6.21 13.05 -12.58
N GLN A 20 -7.31 12.29 -12.47
CA GLN A 20 -7.84 11.49 -13.57
C GLN A 20 -8.19 12.32 -14.82
N LYS A 21 -8.51 13.61 -14.68
CA LYS A 21 -8.81 14.48 -15.82
C LYS A 21 -7.59 14.78 -16.69
N ASN A 22 -6.42 14.97 -16.08
CA ASN A 22 -5.15 15.18 -16.78
C ASN A 22 -3.98 14.73 -15.89
N PRO A 23 -3.61 13.44 -15.93
CA PRO A 23 -2.63 12.89 -15.01
C PRO A 23 -1.26 13.56 -15.07
N GLU A 24 -0.76 13.90 -16.25
CA GLU A 24 0.57 14.49 -16.44
C GLU A 24 0.68 15.87 -15.79
N GLU A 25 -0.30 16.74 -16.02
CA GLU A 25 -0.32 18.08 -15.41
C GLU A 25 -0.71 18.07 -13.93
N ASN A 26 -1.54 17.12 -13.51
CA ASN A 26 -2.13 17.14 -12.18
C ASN A 26 -1.36 16.27 -11.16
N MET A 27 -0.44 15.40 -11.59
CA MET A 27 0.44 14.64 -10.68
C MET A 27 1.27 15.57 -9.81
N GLY A 28 1.86 16.61 -10.41
CA GLY A 28 2.65 17.62 -9.69
C GLY A 28 1.81 18.37 -8.65
N LYS A 29 0.52 18.61 -8.94
CA LYS A 29 -0.43 19.23 -8.01
C LYS A 29 -0.82 18.29 -6.87
N LEU A 30 -1.04 17.01 -7.15
CA LEU A 30 -1.29 15.99 -6.12
C LEU A 30 -0.10 15.91 -5.16
N LEU A 31 1.11 16.00 -5.68
CA LEU A 31 2.32 15.95 -4.88
C LEU A 31 2.50 17.22 -4.03
N ASN A 32 2.16 18.40 -4.57
CA ASN A 32 2.08 19.65 -3.80
C ASN A 32 1.02 19.58 -2.68
N TRP A 33 -0.11 18.92 -2.95
CA TRP A 33 -1.13 18.67 -1.92
C TRP A 33 -0.63 17.67 -0.87
N GLY A 34 0.07 16.63 -1.32
CA GLY A 34 0.81 15.70 -0.48
C GLY A 34 1.71 16.47 0.47
N GLU A 35 2.67 17.24 -0.03
CA GLU A 35 3.59 18.06 0.78
C GLU A 35 2.90 18.95 1.81
N LYS A 36 1.71 19.47 1.52
CA LYS A 36 0.91 20.29 2.45
C LYS A 36 0.13 19.48 3.49
N ILE A 37 -0.26 18.25 3.16
CA ILE A 37 -0.98 17.33 4.06
C ILE A 37 0.00 16.54 4.93
N LEU A 38 1.24 16.38 4.48
CA LEU A 38 2.28 15.62 5.14
C LEU A 38 2.78 16.36 6.39
N ILE A 39 2.49 15.79 7.55
CA ILE A 39 2.59 16.43 8.88
C ILE A 39 3.98 16.23 9.53
N GLN A 40 4.79 15.28 9.02
CA GLN A 40 6.04 14.84 9.63
C GLN A 40 7.23 15.07 8.67
N ASP A 41 8.45 15.18 9.21
CA ASP A 41 9.63 15.48 8.39
C ASP A 41 10.03 14.33 7.46
N ASN A 42 9.88 13.07 7.90
CA ASN A 42 10.05 11.88 7.06
C ASN A 42 9.19 11.91 5.78
N HIS A 43 8.00 12.49 5.85
CA HIS A 43 7.09 12.61 4.73
C HIS A 43 7.57 13.62 3.68
N LYS A 44 8.30 14.67 4.08
CA LYS A 44 8.89 15.64 3.13
C LYS A 44 9.97 14.98 2.29
N ASP A 45 10.73 14.05 2.86
CA ASP A 45 11.74 13.28 2.11
C ASP A 45 11.08 12.35 1.08
N TYR A 46 9.97 11.69 1.43
CA TYR A 46 9.20 10.91 0.47
C TYR A 46 8.63 11.77 -0.66
N ALA A 47 8.11 12.96 -0.35
CA ALA A 47 7.63 13.86 -1.39
C ALA A 47 8.75 14.29 -2.35
N ARG A 48 9.94 14.64 -1.82
CA ARG A 48 11.10 14.98 -2.63
C ARG A 48 11.55 13.82 -3.53
N LEU A 49 11.58 12.59 -2.98
CA LEU A 49 11.88 11.39 -3.76
C LEU A 49 10.90 11.21 -4.93
N ILE A 50 9.60 11.29 -4.66
CA ILE A 50 8.59 11.14 -5.71
C ILE A 50 8.69 12.29 -6.73
N ARG A 51 9.00 13.52 -6.31
CA ARG A 51 9.24 14.63 -7.22
C ARG A 51 10.42 14.37 -8.16
N ASN A 52 11.53 13.86 -7.64
CA ASN A 52 12.68 13.49 -8.46
C ASN A 52 12.33 12.39 -9.46
N ILE A 53 11.56 11.39 -9.04
CA ILE A 53 11.04 10.35 -9.95
C ILE A 53 10.20 10.97 -11.07
N LEU A 54 9.25 11.86 -10.74
CA LEU A 54 8.37 12.47 -11.74
C LEU A 54 9.11 13.41 -12.71
N ASN A 55 10.23 13.99 -12.29
CA ASN A 55 11.04 14.88 -13.12
C ASN A 55 12.07 14.14 -13.99
N ASP A 56 12.25 12.83 -13.80
CA ASP A 56 13.14 11.98 -14.60
C ASP A 56 12.30 11.06 -15.50
N PRO A 57 12.15 11.39 -16.80
CA PRO A 57 11.37 10.57 -17.74
C PRO A 57 11.97 9.17 -17.98
N ASP A 58 13.27 9.00 -17.75
CA ASP A 58 13.96 7.72 -17.98
C ASP A 58 13.81 6.76 -16.79
N SER A 59 13.45 7.27 -15.62
CA SER A 59 13.16 6.49 -14.43
C SER A 59 12.08 5.44 -14.69
N ASN A 60 12.38 4.19 -14.34
CA ASN A 60 11.41 3.08 -14.41
C ASN A 60 10.15 3.38 -13.57
N TRP A 61 10.29 4.13 -12.48
CA TRP A 61 9.17 4.52 -11.64
C TRP A 61 8.30 5.60 -12.30
N ASN A 62 8.89 6.53 -13.06
CA ASN A 62 8.14 7.49 -13.84
C ASN A 62 7.30 6.79 -14.91
N LYS A 63 7.95 5.91 -15.68
CA LYS A 63 7.30 5.06 -16.69
C LYS A 63 6.16 4.24 -16.06
N TYR A 64 6.39 3.65 -14.89
CA TYR A 64 5.35 2.91 -14.16
C TYR A 64 4.18 3.80 -13.74
N ILE A 65 4.45 4.98 -13.18
CA ILE A 65 3.40 5.94 -12.80
C ILE A 65 2.61 6.38 -14.03
N HIS A 66 3.26 6.68 -15.16
CA HIS A 66 2.56 7.03 -16.39
C HIS A 66 1.62 5.91 -16.84
N ARG A 67 2.11 4.65 -16.91
CA ARG A 67 1.29 3.47 -17.22
C ARG A 67 0.16 3.25 -16.22
N LEU A 68 0.43 3.48 -14.93
CA LEU A 68 -0.60 3.43 -13.89
C LEU A 68 -1.75 4.38 -14.24
N TYR A 69 -1.54 5.53 -14.88
CA TYR A 69 -2.63 6.45 -15.21
C TYR A 69 -3.20 6.31 -16.62
N THR A 70 -2.48 5.69 -17.55
CA THR A 70 -2.95 5.51 -18.94
C THR A 70 -3.55 4.12 -19.20
N GLU A 71 -3.05 3.08 -18.54
CA GLU A 71 -3.44 1.68 -18.81
C GLU A 71 -4.39 1.10 -17.77
N PHE A 72 -4.34 1.56 -16.51
CA PHE A 72 -5.11 0.92 -15.43
C PHE A 72 -6.54 1.46 -15.33
N ASP A 73 -7.48 0.57 -15.03
CA ASP A 73 -8.86 0.93 -14.73
C ASP A 73 -8.96 1.97 -13.61
N ALA A 74 -9.90 2.91 -13.75
CA ALA A 74 -10.08 4.02 -12.83
C ALA A 74 -10.34 3.56 -11.38
N ASN A 75 -11.08 2.46 -11.18
CA ASN A 75 -11.36 1.93 -9.84
C ASN A 75 -10.15 1.25 -9.23
N VAL A 76 -9.35 0.54 -10.04
CA VAL A 76 -8.09 -0.08 -9.57
C VAL A 76 -7.12 1.00 -9.10
N ARG A 77 -6.90 2.03 -9.90
CA ARG A 77 -6.05 3.18 -9.55
C ARG A 77 -6.52 3.84 -8.25
N LYS A 78 -7.83 4.10 -8.14
CA LYS A 78 -8.42 4.71 -6.94
C LYS A 78 -8.17 3.85 -5.70
N LYS A 79 -8.39 2.53 -5.79
CA LYS A 79 -8.18 1.60 -4.67
C LYS A 79 -6.72 1.52 -4.28
N LEU A 80 -5.81 1.47 -5.25
CA LEU A 80 -4.36 1.51 -5.03
C LEU A 80 -3.98 2.78 -4.25
N LEU A 81 -4.36 3.95 -4.74
CA LEU A 81 -4.01 5.23 -4.12
C LEU A 81 -4.62 5.37 -2.71
N VAL A 82 -5.88 4.99 -2.51
CA VAL A 82 -6.52 5.05 -1.18
C VAL A 82 -5.84 4.11 -0.19
N ASN A 83 -5.55 2.87 -0.59
CA ASN A 83 -4.99 1.88 0.33
C ASN A 83 -3.50 2.12 0.58
N PHE A 84 -2.72 2.39 -0.46
CA PHE A 84 -1.29 2.60 -0.35
C PHE A 84 -0.97 3.98 0.25
N LEU A 85 -1.42 5.06 -0.40
CA LEU A 85 -1.03 6.42 0.00
C LEU A 85 -1.75 6.89 1.28
N VAL A 86 -3.06 6.65 1.41
CA VAL A 86 -3.79 7.13 2.60
C VAL A 86 -3.67 6.15 3.76
N ASN A 87 -4.07 4.89 3.57
CA ASN A 87 -4.09 3.96 4.69
C ASN A 87 -2.67 3.56 5.12
N ALA A 88 -1.82 3.06 4.21
CA ALA A 88 -0.50 2.56 4.59
C ALA A 88 0.53 3.65 4.86
N THR A 89 0.50 4.78 4.14
CA THR A 89 1.47 5.88 4.36
C THR A 89 0.94 6.94 5.33
N ILE A 90 0.00 7.79 4.90
CA ILE A 90 -0.40 9.01 5.65
C ILE A 90 -0.98 8.70 7.04
N LEU A 91 -1.79 7.65 7.15
CA LEU A 91 -2.43 7.26 8.41
C LEU A 91 -1.66 6.14 9.12
N GLY A 92 -1.06 5.22 8.35
CA GLY A 92 -0.39 4.03 8.84
C GLY A 92 0.91 4.35 9.57
N ILE A 93 1.80 5.13 8.94
CA ILE A 93 3.12 5.44 9.50
C ILE A 93 3.02 6.12 10.87
N PRO A 94 2.25 7.21 11.07
CA PRO A 94 2.18 7.85 12.39
C PRO A 94 1.54 6.96 13.46
N ALA A 95 0.59 6.09 13.08
CA ALA A 95 -0.03 5.13 13.99
C ALA A 95 0.95 4.04 14.39
N ASN A 96 1.73 3.55 13.43
CA ASN A 96 2.78 2.56 13.62
C ASN A 96 3.90 3.10 14.53
N GLU A 97 4.45 4.29 14.24
CA GLU A 97 5.48 4.95 15.06
C GLU A 97 5.03 5.14 16.51
N LYS A 98 3.77 5.54 16.72
CA LYS A 98 3.19 5.67 18.07
C LYS A 98 3.13 4.33 18.80
N MET A 99 2.78 3.25 18.10
CA MET A 99 2.72 1.92 18.71
C MET A 99 4.12 1.35 18.96
N ALA A 100 5.07 1.60 18.06
CA ALA A 100 6.46 1.20 18.24
C ALA A 100 7.07 1.86 19.49
N ALA A 101 6.85 3.17 19.67
CA ALA A 101 7.26 3.88 20.88
C ALA A 101 6.54 3.39 22.14
N LYS A 102 5.26 3.02 22.05
CA LYS A 102 4.47 2.51 23.19
C LYS A 102 4.98 1.15 23.68
N TYR A 103 5.31 0.24 22.76
CA TYR A 103 5.71 -1.13 23.08
C TYR A 103 7.23 -1.34 23.12
N ASP A 104 8.00 -0.29 22.84
CA ASP A 104 9.47 -0.32 22.77
C ASP A 104 9.99 -1.44 21.85
N CYS A 105 9.36 -1.58 20.68
CA CYS A 105 9.71 -2.59 19.71
C CYS A 105 9.45 -2.14 18.28
N ASN A 106 10.14 -2.76 17.33
CA ASN A 106 9.89 -2.50 15.92
C ASN A 106 8.53 -3.08 15.52
N ILE A 107 7.68 -2.27 14.89
CA ILE A 107 6.42 -2.70 14.32
C ILE A 107 6.53 -2.61 12.80
N PRO A 108 6.34 -3.72 12.06
CA PRO A 108 6.53 -3.72 10.62
C PRO A 108 5.49 -2.83 9.92
N TRP A 109 5.88 -2.21 8.80
CA TRP A 109 4.96 -1.43 7.96
C TRP A 109 4.04 -2.33 7.10
N ALA A 110 4.54 -3.50 6.72
CA ALA A 110 3.82 -4.49 5.93
C ALA A 110 3.97 -5.90 6.52
N ILE A 111 2.94 -6.73 6.32
CA ILE A 111 2.99 -8.16 6.64
C ILE A 111 2.87 -8.95 5.33
N LEU A 112 3.87 -9.79 5.06
CA LEU A 112 3.78 -10.87 4.08
C LEU A 112 3.27 -12.11 4.79
N MET A 113 2.22 -12.72 4.25
CA MET A 113 1.61 -13.92 4.82
C MET A 113 1.33 -14.95 3.73
N ASP A 114 1.53 -16.21 4.09
CA ASP A 114 1.31 -17.35 3.22
C ASP A 114 0.00 -18.01 3.64
N PRO A 115 -1.14 -17.59 3.04
CA PRO A 115 -2.43 -18.13 3.44
C PRO A 115 -2.55 -19.61 3.06
N THR A 116 -1.79 -20.11 2.08
CA THR A 116 -1.75 -21.54 1.71
C THR A 116 -0.42 -21.93 1.08
N ALA A 117 -0.07 -23.21 1.22
CA ALA A 117 1.01 -23.85 0.47
C ALA A 117 0.51 -24.57 -0.81
N ALA A 118 -0.80 -24.69 -1.00
CA ALA A 118 -1.41 -25.26 -2.21
C ALA A 118 -1.02 -24.43 -3.44
N CYS A 119 -0.62 -25.09 -4.53
CA CYS A 119 -0.31 -24.42 -5.79
C CYS A 119 -0.78 -25.28 -6.96
N ASN A 120 -1.36 -24.65 -7.98
CA ASN A 120 -1.80 -25.28 -9.23
C ASN A 120 -0.67 -25.39 -10.26
N LEU A 121 0.56 -24.99 -9.91
CA LEU A 121 1.76 -25.05 -10.72
C LEU A 121 2.86 -25.90 -10.05
N LYS A 122 3.92 -26.20 -10.81
CA LYS A 122 5.06 -27.06 -10.39
C LYS A 122 6.39 -26.43 -10.81
N CYS A 123 6.62 -25.18 -10.41
CA CYS A 123 7.77 -24.41 -10.83
C CYS A 123 9.08 -24.94 -10.20
N THR A 124 10.11 -25.13 -11.01
CA THR A 124 11.46 -25.48 -10.55
C THR A 124 12.02 -24.38 -9.65
N GLY A 125 12.51 -24.75 -8.46
CA GLY A 125 13.07 -23.80 -7.47
C GLY A 125 12.05 -23.05 -6.64
N CYS A 126 10.77 -23.43 -6.68
CA CYS A 126 9.73 -22.79 -5.87
C CYS A 126 9.77 -23.28 -4.41
N TRP A 127 10.00 -22.35 -3.47
CA TRP A 127 10.03 -22.67 -2.02
C TRP A 127 8.73 -23.34 -1.52
N ALA A 128 7.60 -23.03 -2.17
CA ALA A 128 6.28 -23.43 -1.68
C ALA A 128 6.00 -24.88 -2.07
N ALA A 129 6.77 -25.43 -3.01
CA ALA A 129 6.79 -26.84 -3.35
C ALA A 129 7.27 -27.71 -2.18
N GLU A 130 8.05 -27.16 -1.25
CA GLU A 130 8.62 -27.89 -0.12
C GLU A 130 7.64 -28.05 1.05
N TYR A 131 6.61 -27.21 1.14
CA TYR A 131 5.57 -27.29 2.16
C TYR A 131 4.50 -28.32 1.82
N LYS A 132 3.79 -28.82 2.85
CA LYS A 132 2.66 -29.72 2.64
C LYS A 132 1.54 -28.97 1.93
N LYS A 133 1.10 -29.48 0.78
CA LYS A 133 0.08 -28.83 -0.06
C LYS A 133 -1.29 -28.69 0.60
N SER A 134 -1.51 -29.38 1.72
CA SER A 134 -2.71 -29.28 2.56
C SER A 134 -2.68 -28.10 3.54
N ASP A 135 -1.54 -27.43 3.72
CA ASP A 135 -1.41 -26.37 4.72
C ASP A 135 -2.17 -25.12 4.25
N SER A 136 -3.24 -24.79 4.97
CA SER A 136 -4.11 -23.64 4.70
C SER A 136 -4.52 -23.00 6.02
N MET A 137 -4.33 -21.69 6.14
CA MET A 137 -4.63 -20.93 7.36
C MET A 137 -6.12 -20.62 7.45
N ASP A 138 -6.83 -20.92 8.54
CA ASP A 138 -8.26 -20.59 8.67
C ASP A 138 -8.59 -19.10 8.39
N ILE A 139 -9.73 -18.83 7.73
CA ILE A 139 -10.15 -17.47 7.35
C ILE A 139 -10.33 -16.57 8.57
N LYS A 140 -10.82 -17.10 9.71
CA LYS A 140 -10.97 -16.29 10.93
C LYS A 140 -9.62 -15.94 11.52
N THR A 141 -8.63 -16.83 11.38
CA THR A 141 -7.25 -16.53 11.79
C THR A 141 -6.66 -15.43 10.93
N LEU A 142 -6.84 -15.51 9.61
CA LEU A 142 -6.40 -14.48 8.66
C LEU A 142 -7.04 -13.11 8.97
N ASP A 143 -8.37 -13.07 9.15
CA ASP A 143 -9.10 -11.85 9.49
C ASP A 143 -8.65 -11.26 10.83
N ARG A 144 -8.45 -12.12 11.85
CA ARG A 144 -7.94 -11.70 13.15
C ARG A 144 -6.57 -11.03 13.04
N ILE A 145 -5.61 -11.65 12.34
CA ILE A 145 -4.27 -11.09 12.13
C ILE A 145 -4.36 -9.70 11.47
N ILE A 146 -5.20 -9.56 10.45
CA ILE A 146 -5.36 -8.28 9.74
C ILE A 146 -6.01 -7.22 10.63
N ARG A 147 -7.00 -7.60 11.45
CA ARG A 147 -7.64 -6.68 12.40
C ARG A 147 -6.65 -6.19 13.45
N GLU A 148 -5.89 -7.11 14.05
CA GLU A 148 -4.85 -6.80 15.05
C GLU A 148 -3.75 -5.93 14.43
N GLY A 149 -3.25 -6.26 13.24
CA GLY A 149 -2.25 -5.46 12.56
C GLY A 149 -2.74 -4.04 12.24
N LYS A 150 -4.01 -3.86 11.86
CA LYS A 150 -4.58 -2.51 11.67
C LYS A 150 -4.62 -1.68 12.94
N GLU A 151 -4.82 -2.31 14.11
CA GLU A 151 -4.72 -1.64 15.42
C GLU A 151 -3.29 -1.15 15.70
N LEU A 152 -2.28 -1.82 15.12
CA LEU A 152 -0.87 -1.44 15.16
C LEU A 152 -0.43 -0.47 14.04
N GLY A 153 -1.37 0.00 13.20
CA GLY A 153 -1.05 0.89 12.08
C GLY A 153 -0.58 0.18 10.80
N ILE A 154 -0.73 -1.14 10.71
CA ILE A 154 -0.33 -1.97 9.57
C ILE A 154 -1.50 -2.10 8.59
N TYR A 155 -1.35 -1.56 7.39
CA TYR A 155 -2.37 -1.58 6.35
C TYR A 155 -1.93 -2.27 5.05
N MET A 156 -0.63 -2.55 4.88
CA MET A 156 -0.09 -3.25 3.72
C MET A 156 0.03 -4.75 4.03
N TYR A 157 -0.70 -5.56 3.28
CA TYR A 157 -0.69 -7.02 3.41
C TYR A 157 -0.42 -7.64 2.05
N ILE A 158 0.55 -8.54 2.00
CA ILE A 158 0.96 -9.24 0.78
C ILE A 158 0.69 -10.72 0.99
N TYR A 159 -0.10 -11.31 0.09
CA TYR A 159 -0.37 -12.74 0.13
C TYR A 159 0.61 -13.48 -0.78
N SER A 160 1.32 -14.45 -0.21
CA SER A 160 2.28 -15.32 -0.90
C SER A 160 1.99 -16.80 -0.58
N GLY A 161 3.00 -17.64 -0.47
CA GLY A 161 2.86 -19.10 -0.30
C GLY A 161 2.88 -19.83 -1.63
N GLY A 162 1.91 -20.72 -1.85
CA GLY A 162 1.68 -21.38 -3.13
C GLY A 162 0.99 -20.45 -4.13
N GLU A 163 -0.18 -20.84 -4.61
CA GLU A 163 -1.08 -19.92 -5.32
C GLU A 163 -2.13 -19.40 -4.31
N PRO A 164 -2.05 -18.12 -3.86
CA PRO A 164 -2.88 -17.61 -2.79
C PRO A 164 -4.40 -17.67 -3.07
N LEU A 165 -4.79 -17.74 -4.34
CA LEU A 165 -6.19 -17.66 -4.76
C LEU A 165 -6.88 -19.03 -4.97
N ILE A 166 -6.17 -20.14 -4.82
CA ILE A 166 -6.74 -21.51 -4.97
C ILE A 166 -6.99 -22.21 -3.65
N ARG A 167 -7.11 -21.43 -2.59
CA ARG A 167 -7.30 -21.89 -1.22
C ARG A 167 -8.54 -22.74 -1.00
#